data_AF-A0A973D255-F1
#
_entry.id   AF-A0A973D255-F1
#
_cell.length_a   1.000
_cell.length_b   1.000
_cell.length_c   1.000
_cell.angle_alpha   90.00
_cell.angle_beta   90.00
_cell.angle_gamma   90.00
#
_symmetry.space_group_name_H-M   'P 1'
#
loop_
_entity.id
_entity.type
_entity.pdbx_description
1 polymer ?
#
loop_
_entity_poly.entity_id
_entity_poly.type
_entity_poly.pdbx_seq_one_letter_code
_entity_poly.pdbx_strand_id
1 'polypeptide(L)'
;ITPADVGAILQAACLAHDIGNPPYGHTGEDAIRHWFLDPHNAYLLDGLSALERADLCAFEGNAQGFRIVTQVEYHRFSGGMRLTQATLGTFLKYPWTVEHAQTAGAKANKFGCFQSELPILTTVANELGLIPQRSSSAGHATKWCRHPLVYLMEIADDICYALIDLEDGIEMGILRYPEVEAILKPLLADEWHLFQSDFDRADNERRRLSMLRGKAMEKLVAAASEAFLVNEADLLAGTLVGELSDHCPEVVREAINGAKSLARERIFKDPRKTAIEVGAYSTLANLLTAFLQAAKQLIDTGNSTFRNSRVLEMMGASAPQADWTLYQAYMRVLDYVAGMTDNYAADTAQQFSGYSPLGR
;
A
#
# COMPACT_ATOMS: atom_id res chain seq x y z
N ILE A 1 -0.91 -19.70 -21.96
CA ILE A 1 -1.64 -18.93 -20.94
C ILE A 1 -3.08 -19.40 -20.97
N THR A 2 -3.57 -19.88 -19.84
CA THR A 2 -4.94 -20.34 -19.57
C THR A 2 -5.62 -19.34 -18.62
N PRO A 3 -6.96 -19.39 -18.45
CA PRO A 3 -7.63 -18.55 -17.45
C PRO A 3 -7.08 -18.75 -16.02
N ALA A 4 -6.67 -19.97 -15.68
CA ALA A 4 -6.07 -20.28 -14.39
C ALA A 4 -4.72 -19.58 -14.19
N ASP A 5 -3.91 -19.43 -15.26
CA ASP A 5 -2.63 -18.71 -15.18
C ASP A 5 -2.85 -17.21 -14.90
N VAL A 6 -3.87 -16.59 -15.52
CA VAL A 6 -4.24 -15.19 -15.25
C VAL A 6 -4.75 -15.04 -13.82
N GLY A 7 -5.57 -15.99 -13.35
CA GLY A 7 -6.03 -16.04 -11.97
C GLY A 7 -4.88 -16.13 -10.96
N ALA A 8 -3.85 -16.93 -11.25
CA ALA A 8 -2.66 -17.05 -10.39
C ALA A 8 -1.82 -15.76 -10.36
N ILE A 9 -1.69 -15.07 -11.50
CA ILE A 9 -1.00 -13.77 -11.57
C ILE A 9 -1.72 -12.73 -10.71
N LEU A 10 -3.05 -12.62 -10.88
CA LEU A 10 -3.89 -11.73 -10.09
C LEU A 10 -3.82 -12.06 -8.61
N GLN A 11 -3.98 -13.33 -8.23
CA GLN A 11 -3.92 -13.76 -6.85
C GLN A 11 -2.57 -13.42 -6.20
N ALA A 12 -1.45 -13.66 -6.90
CA ALA A 12 -0.13 -13.32 -6.39
C ALA A 12 0.05 -11.80 -6.21
N ALA A 13 -0.43 -10.99 -7.16
CA ALA A 13 -0.39 -9.53 -7.04
C ALA A 13 -1.29 -9.01 -5.91
N CYS A 14 -2.52 -9.53 -5.79
CA CYS A 14 -3.44 -9.19 -4.70
C CYS A 14 -2.87 -9.59 -3.33
N LEU A 15 -2.15 -10.71 -3.22
CA LEU A 15 -1.49 -11.08 -1.95
C LEU A 15 -0.34 -10.13 -1.60
N ALA A 16 0.35 -9.58 -2.60
CA ALA A 16 1.48 -8.71 -2.40
C ALA A 16 1.12 -7.22 -2.25
N HIS A 17 -0.09 -6.79 -2.65
CA HIS A 17 -0.41 -5.37 -2.87
C HIS A 17 -0.05 -4.44 -1.68
N ASP A 18 -0.29 -4.90 -0.45
CA ASP A 18 -0.04 -4.14 0.79
C ASP A 18 1.24 -4.57 1.54
N ILE A 19 2.10 -5.40 0.93
CA ILE A 19 3.32 -5.93 1.57
C ILE A 19 4.33 -4.84 1.97
N GLY A 20 4.23 -3.66 1.36
CA GLY A 20 5.11 -2.52 1.63
C GLY A 20 4.61 -1.53 2.68
N ASN A 21 3.41 -1.74 3.23
CA ASN A 21 2.85 -0.84 4.23
C ASN A 21 3.67 -0.93 5.54
N PRO A 22 4.07 0.21 6.12
CA PRO A 22 4.80 0.23 7.38
C PRO A 22 3.89 -0.15 8.56
N PRO A 23 4.44 -0.30 9.79
CA PRO A 23 3.63 -0.37 11.01
C PRO A 23 2.54 0.70 11.02
N TYR A 24 1.35 0.33 11.45
CA TYR A 24 0.15 1.19 11.48
C TYR A 24 -0.37 1.61 10.09
N GLY A 25 0.03 0.90 9.03
CA GLY A 25 -0.53 1.05 7.67
C GLY A 25 -0.37 2.47 7.11
N HIS A 26 -1.44 3.01 6.53
CA HIS A 26 -1.46 4.38 5.98
C HIS A 26 -1.05 5.46 7.00
N THR A 27 -1.42 5.30 8.27
CA THR A 27 -0.98 6.22 9.32
C THR A 27 0.52 6.18 9.51
N GLY A 28 1.14 5.01 9.35
CA GLY A 28 2.58 4.86 9.37
C GLY A 28 3.27 5.54 8.18
N GLU A 29 2.69 5.44 6.98
CA GLU A 29 3.19 6.18 5.81
C GLU A 29 3.18 7.69 6.06
N ASP A 30 2.04 8.21 6.55
CA ASP A 30 1.90 9.62 6.87
C ASP A 30 2.90 10.04 7.97
N ALA A 31 3.11 9.21 8.99
CA ALA A 31 4.08 9.47 10.04
C ALA A 31 5.52 9.53 9.53
N ILE A 32 5.93 8.60 8.65
CA ILE A 32 7.26 8.61 8.03
C ILE A 32 7.43 9.86 7.17
N ARG A 33 6.45 10.18 6.30
CA ARG A 33 6.48 11.39 5.46
C ARG A 33 6.57 12.66 6.29
N HIS A 34 5.70 12.82 7.28
CA HIS A 34 5.71 13.99 8.16
C HIS A 34 7.03 14.12 8.92
N TRP A 35 7.61 13.01 9.37
CA TRP A 35 8.88 13.03 10.08
C TRP A 35 10.04 13.52 9.19
N PHE A 36 10.12 13.06 7.93
CA PHE A 36 11.15 13.55 7.00
C PHE A 36 10.94 15.02 6.59
N LEU A 37 9.69 15.47 6.52
CA LEU A 37 9.33 16.85 6.18
C LEU A 37 9.51 17.84 7.35
N ASP A 38 9.70 17.36 8.58
CA ASP A 38 9.94 18.22 9.73
C ASP A 38 11.27 18.99 9.58
N PRO A 39 11.27 20.34 9.65
CA PRO A 39 12.50 21.14 9.57
C PRO A 39 13.57 20.75 10.59
N HIS A 40 13.21 20.19 11.75
CA HIS A 40 14.16 19.72 12.75
C HIS A 40 15.00 18.53 12.24
N ASN A 41 14.47 17.76 11.27
CA ASN A 41 15.13 16.61 10.68
C ASN A 41 15.83 16.93 9.35
N ALA A 42 15.76 18.18 8.86
CA ALA A 42 16.29 18.58 7.55
C ALA A 42 17.78 18.27 7.36
N TYR A 43 18.58 18.37 8.42
CA TYR A 43 20.01 18.05 8.40
C TYR A 43 20.29 16.58 8.04
N LEU A 44 19.33 15.67 8.30
CA LEU A 44 19.47 14.25 7.95
C LEU A 44 19.44 14.04 6.45
N LEU A 45 18.88 14.97 5.69
CA LEU A 45 18.80 14.88 4.23
C LEU A 45 20.07 15.42 3.54
N ASP A 46 20.99 16.04 4.29
CA ASP A 46 22.22 16.61 3.74
C ASP A 46 23.16 15.56 3.16
N GLY A 47 23.56 15.80 1.91
CA GLY A 47 24.33 14.86 1.07
C GLY A 47 23.50 14.09 0.04
N LEU A 48 22.16 14.10 0.16
CA LEU A 48 21.27 13.47 -0.82
C LEU A 48 20.95 14.39 -2.00
N SER A 49 20.82 13.79 -3.19
CA SER A 49 20.31 14.47 -4.39
C SER A 49 18.83 14.85 -4.24
N ALA A 50 18.34 15.74 -5.12
CA ALA A 50 16.95 16.20 -5.07
C ALA A 50 15.93 15.05 -5.19
N LEU A 51 16.19 14.06 -6.06
CA LEU A 51 15.28 12.92 -6.27
C LEU A 51 15.37 11.90 -5.12
N GLU A 52 16.56 11.66 -4.56
CA GLU A 52 16.70 10.81 -3.37
C GLU A 52 16.00 11.43 -2.15
N ARG A 53 16.09 12.76 -1.97
CA ARG A 53 15.31 13.47 -0.95
C ARG A 53 13.81 13.34 -1.20
N ALA A 54 13.39 13.46 -2.46
CA ALA A 54 11.99 13.34 -2.84
C ALA A 54 11.43 11.96 -2.49
N ASP A 55 12.15 10.87 -2.78
CA ASP A 55 11.75 9.50 -2.41
C ASP A 55 11.47 9.37 -0.91
N LEU A 56 12.39 9.86 -0.07
CA LEU A 56 12.27 9.74 1.39
C LEU A 56 11.13 10.59 1.94
N CYS A 57 11.02 11.84 1.49
CA CYS A 57 9.96 12.76 1.94
C CYS A 57 8.57 12.36 1.44
N ALA A 58 8.50 11.58 0.36
CA ALA A 58 7.26 11.11 -0.23
C ALA A 58 6.98 9.63 0.04
N PHE A 59 7.67 8.98 1.00
CA PHE A 59 7.55 7.55 1.31
C PHE A 59 6.14 6.97 1.10
N GLU A 60 6.07 5.87 0.36
CA GLU A 60 4.84 5.28 -0.15
C GLU A 60 4.93 3.74 -0.16
N GLY A 61 3.90 3.06 0.35
CA GLY A 61 3.87 1.61 0.55
C GLY A 61 3.93 0.80 -0.75
N ASN A 62 3.39 1.26 -1.87
CA ASN A 62 3.51 0.61 -3.18
C ASN A 62 4.97 0.62 -3.65
N ALA A 63 5.69 1.74 -3.48
CA ALA A 63 7.11 1.83 -3.80
C ALA A 63 7.95 0.92 -2.90
N GLN A 64 7.66 0.91 -1.58
CA GLN A 64 8.31 -0.01 -0.64
C GLN A 64 7.99 -1.47 -0.96
N GLY A 65 6.77 -1.78 -1.37
CA GLY A 65 6.36 -3.12 -1.75
C GLY A 65 7.11 -3.60 -2.99
N PHE A 66 7.28 -2.73 -3.99
CA PHE A 66 8.08 -3.04 -5.18
C PHE A 66 9.54 -3.34 -4.81
N ARG A 67 10.11 -2.52 -3.92
CA ARG A 67 11.44 -2.76 -3.37
C ARG A 67 11.53 -4.09 -2.61
N ILE A 68 10.55 -4.41 -1.77
CA ILE A 68 10.52 -5.67 -0.99
C ILE A 68 10.55 -6.87 -1.92
N VAL A 69 9.64 -6.92 -2.89
CA VAL A 69 9.50 -8.10 -3.78
C VAL A 69 10.64 -8.23 -4.78
N THR A 70 11.34 -7.14 -5.13
CA THR A 70 12.43 -7.16 -6.12
C THR A 70 13.84 -7.11 -5.53
N GLN A 71 14.00 -6.68 -4.28
CA GLN A 71 15.31 -6.46 -3.66
C GLN A 71 15.45 -7.08 -2.27
N VAL A 72 14.45 -7.02 -1.39
CA VAL A 72 14.69 -7.33 0.04
C VAL A 72 14.54 -8.82 0.34
N GLU A 73 13.47 -9.42 -0.17
CA GLU A 73 13.05 -10.78 0.19
C GLU A 73 13.79 -11.87 -0.60
N TYR A 74 14.01 -13.03 0.01
CA TYR A 74 14.75 -14.18 -0.55
C TYR A 74 16.13 -13.84 -1.12
N HIS A 75 16.23 -13.53 -2.42
CA HIS A 75 17.50 -13.22 -3.09
C HIS A 75 17.85 -11.75 -2.94
N ARG A 76 18.24 -11.41 -1.70
CA ARG A 76 18.52 -10.04 -1.26
C ARG A 76 19.51 -9.31 -2.20
N PHE A 77 19.08 -8.18 -2.75
CA PHE A 77 19.72 -7.35 -3.77
C PHE A 77 20.19 -8.10 -5.03
N SER A 78 19.54 -9.24 -5.32
CA SER A 78 19.83 -10.14 -6.45
C SER A 78 18.53 -10.73 -7.06
N GLY A 79 17.55 -9.85 -7.24
CA GLY A 79 16.24 -10.16 -7.86
C GLY A 79 15.12 -10.47 -6.87
N GLY A 80 15.36 -10.40 -5.57
CA GLY A 80 14.32 -10.50 -4.54
C GLY A 80 13.60 -11.84 -4.58
N MET A 81 12.27 -11.79 -4.62
CA MET A 81 11.40 -12.97 -4.77
C MET A 81 11.47 -13.60 -6.17
N ARG A 82 12.05 -12.90 -7.17
CA ARG A 82 12.11 -13.34 -8.58
C ARG A 82 10.76 -13.72 -9.16
N LEU A 83 9.75 -12.90 -8.88
CA LEU A 83 8.41 -13.04 -9.46
C LEU A 83 8.45 -12.86 -10.98
N THR A 84 7.44 -13.41 -11.67
CA THR A 84 7.32 -13.21 -13.12
C THR A 84 7.06 -11.74 -13.44
N GLN A 85 7.49 -11.29 -14.62
CA GLN A 85 7.23 -9.91 -15.06
C GLN A 85 5.74 -9.58 -15.05
N ALA A 86 4.88 -10.52 -15.46
CA ALA A 86 3.43 -10.30 -15.47
C ALA A 86 2.88 -10.06 -14.04
N THR A 87 3.39 -10.78 -13.05
CA THR A 87 3.07 -10.54 -11.63
C THR A 87 3.58 -9.18 -11.18
N LEU A 88 4.82 -8.81 -11.49
CA LEU A 88 5.38 -7.49 -11.12
C LEU A 88 4.62 -6.35 -11.77
N GLY A 89 4.28 -6.46 -13.05
CA GLY A 89 3.48 -5.45 -13.77
C GLY A 89 2.07 -5.32 -13.22
N THR A 90 1.45 -6.42 -12.81
CA THR A 90 0.12 -6.43 -12.18
C THR A 90 0.14 -5.86 -10.77
N PHE A 91 1.22 -6.12 -10.02
CA PHE A 91 1.46 -5.56 -8.69
C PHE A 91 1.72 -4.04 -8.72
N LEU A 92 2.40 -3.54 -9.77
CA LEU A 92 2.73 -2.13 -9.93
C LEU A 92 1.50 -1.25 -10.20
N LYS A 93 0.80 -0.87 -9.13
CA LYS A 93 -0.34 0.06 -9.16
C LYS A 93 0.03 1.40 -9.81
N TYR A 94 1.23 1.89 -9.51
CA TYR A 94 1.74 3.19 -9.93
C TYR A 94 3.12 3.03 -10.60
N PRO A 95 3.20 2.61 -11.88
CA PRO A 95 4.47 2.37 -12.58
C PRO A 95 5.15 3.69 -12.99
N TRP A 96 5.53 4.48 -11.99
CA TRP A 96 6.22 5.76 -12.13
C TRP A 96 7.00 6.10 -10.87
N THR A 97 7.92 7.06 -11.02
CA THR A 97 8.79 7.56 -9.97
C THR A 97 8.17 8.75 -9.23
N VAL A 98 8.81 9.15 -8.13
CA VAL A 98 8.46 10.37 -7.40
C VAL A 98 8.54 11.63 -8.27
N GLU A 99 9.42 11.64 -9.29
CA GLU A 99 9.56 12.77 -10.23
C GLU A 99 8.25 13.05 -10.96
N HIS A 100 7.56 12.00 -11.45
CA HIS A 100 6.24 12.18 -12.05
C HIS A 100 5.22 12.65 -11.01
N ALA A 101 5.21 12.03 -9.83
CA ALA A 101 4.23 12.30 -8.79
C ALA A 101 4.25 13.78 -8.38
N GLN A 102 5.43 14.37 -8.18
CA GLN A 102 5.57 15.79 -7.82
C GLN A 102 5.00 16.75 -8.86
N THR A 103 4.99 16.38 -10.15
CA THR A 103 4.44 17.22 -11.23
C THR A 103 2.91 17.11 -11.39
N ALA A 104 2.28 16.08 -10.82
CA ALA A 104 0.91 15.67 -11.14
C ALA A 104 -0.19 16.28 -10.24
N GLY A 105 0.10 17.23 -9.34
CA GLY A 105 -0.91 17.91 -8.50
C GLY A 105 -1.47 17.02 -7.38
N ALA A 106 -2.75 17.12 -7.00
CA ALA A 106 -3.31 16.54 -5.75
C ALA A 106 -3.16 15.00 -5.54
N LYS A 107 -2.75 14.22 -6.55
CA LYS A 107 -2.30 12.81 -6.41
C LYS A 107 -0.78 12.69 -6.19
N ALA A 108 -0.09 13.78 -5.85
CA ALA A 108 1.37 13.93 -5.85
C ALA A 108 2.18 13.01 -4.92
N ASN A 109 1.51 12.24 -4.07
CA ASN A 109 2.16 11.39 -3.09
C ASN A 109 2.08 9.90 -3.44
N LYS A 110 1.51 9.53 -4.60
CA LYS A 110 1.37 8.12 -5.02
C LYS A 110 2.32 7.80 -6.16
N PHE A 111 3.26 6.90 -5.91
CA PHE A 111 4.21 6.35 -6.89
C PHE A 111 4.63 4.95 -6.44
N GLY A 112 5.10 4.11 -7.36
CA GLY A 112 5.36 2.69 -7.11
C GLY A 112 6.83 2.30 -7.28
N CYS A 113 7.73 3.25 -7.45
CA CYS A 113 9.14 2.98 -7.71
C CYS A 113 10.04 4.07 -7.14
N PHE A 114 10.87 3.71 -6.16
CA PHE A 114 11.98 4.54 -5.72
C PHE A 114 13.07 4.62 -6.80
N GLN A 115 13.97 5.59 -6.67
CA GLN A 115 15.12 5.76 -7.56
C GLN A 115 16.04 4.53 -7.56
N SER A 116 16.15 3.83 -6.43
CA SER A 116 16.94 2.57 -6.34
C SER A 116 16.33 1.42 -7.16
N GLU A 117 15.04 1.44 -7.44
CA GLU A 117 14.32 0.40 -8.20
C GLU A 117 14.05 0.80 -9.66
N LEU A 118 14.36 2.03 -10.07
CA LEU A 118 14.11 2.53 -11.43
C LEU A 118 14.70 1.62 -12.55
N PRO A 119 15.93 1.06 -12.42
CA PRO A 119 16.43 0.11 -13.40
C PRO A 119 15.58 -1.16 -13.54
N ILE A 120 15.01 -1.63 -12.42
CA ILE A 120 14.14 -2.82 -12.39
C ILE A 120 12.80 -2.49 -13.02
N LEU A 121 12.16 -1.39 -12.64
CA LEU A 121 10.91 -0.92 -13.27
C LEU A 121 11.09 -0.79 -14.79
N THR A 122 12.20 -0.19 -15.24
CA THR A 122 12.49 -0.03 -16.66
C THR A 122 12.58 -1.38 -17.38
N THR A 123 13.19 -2.38 -16.75
CA THR A 123 13.28 -3.75 -17.29
C THR A 123 11.92 -4.41 -17.37
N VAL A 124 11.13 -4.36 -16.28
CA VAL A 124 9.75 -4.89 -16.22
C VAL A 124 8.90 -4.25 -17.31
N ALA A 125 8.93 -2.92 -17.42
CA ALA A 125 8.15 -2.18 -18.39
C ALA A 125 8.53 -2.54 -19.84
N ASN A 126 9.82 -2.69 -20.13
CA ASN A 126 10.28 -3.08 -21.45
C ASN A 126 9.88 -4.51 -21.80
N GLU A 127 10.02 -5.47 -20.88
CA GLU A 127 9.66 -6.88 -21.12
C GLU A 127 8.16 -7.07 -21.30
N LEU A 128 7.34 -6.28 -20.61
CA LEU A 128 5.88 -6.29 -20.75
C LEU A 128 5.37 -5.42 -21.92
N GLY A 129 6.23 -4.63 -22.55
CA GLY A 129 5.82 -3.67 -23.57
C GLY A 129 4.92 -2.55 -23.05
N LEU A 130 5.08 -2.14 -21.78
CA LEU A 130 4.32 -1.03 -21.21
C LEU A 130 4.65 0.28 -21.95
N ILE A 131 3.60 1.01 -22.32
CA ILE A 131 3.74 2.24 -23.12
C ILE A 131 4.33 3.34 -22.23
N PRO A 132 5.50 3.92 -22.56
CA PRO A 132 6.06 5.02 -21.78
C PRO A 132 5.22 6.28 -21.98
N GLN A 133 4.77 6.87 -20.88
CA GLN A 133 4.08 8.15 -20.87
C GLN A 133 5.12 9.24 -20.59
N ARG A 134 5.61 9.87 -21.66
CA ARG A 134 6.66 10.89 -21.53
C ARG A 134 6.11 12.10 -20.79
N SER A 135 6.61 12.30 -19.57
CA SER A 135 6.37 13.50 -18.78
C SER A 135 7.70 13.96 -18.19
N SER A 136 8.49 14.66 -19.01
CA SER A 136 9.43 15.72 -18.63
C SER A 136 10.51 15.93 -19.70
N SER A 137 11.17 17.07 -19.61
CA SER A 137 12.36 17.49 -20.35
C SER A 137 13.63 16.67 -20.05
N ALA A 138 13.55 15.61 -19.22
CA ALA A 138 14.72 14.91 -18.66
C ALA A 138 15.33 13.81 -19.56
N GLY A 139 14.81 13.57 -20.76
CA GLY A 139 15.39 12.60 -21.70
C GLY A 139 15.23 11.12 -21.33
N HIS A 140 14.66 10.79 -20.17
CA HIS A 140 14.27 9.43 -19.77
C HIS A 140 12.78 9.35 -19.40
N ALA A 141 12.21 8.14 -19.45
CA ALA A 141 10.83 7.90 -19.03
C ALA A 141 10.75 7.88 -17.49
N THR A 142 9.77 8.59 -16.95
CA THR A 142 9.47 8.69 -15.50
C THR A 142 8.15 8.01 -15.15
N LYS A 143 7.40 7.59 -16.18
CA LYS A 143 6.06 6.99 -16.09
C LYS A 143 5.80 6.05 -17.26
N TRP A 144 5.07 4.98 -16.97
CA TRP A 144 4.52 4.05 -17.94
C TRP A 144 3.01 3.90 -17.78
N CYS A 145 2.33 3.45 -18.82
CA CYS A 145 0.98 2.92 -18.71
C CYS A 145 0.96 1.71 -17.78
N ARG A 146 -0.15 1.55 -17.08
CA ARG A 146 -0.36 0.45 -16.14
C ARG A 146 -0.56 -0.85 -16.92
N HIS A 147 -0.12 -1.96 -16.33
CA HIS A 147 -0.49 -3.27 -16.87
C HIS A 147 -2.02 -3.45 -16.75
N PRO A 148 -2.74 -3.97 -17.76
CA PRO A 148 -4.20 -4.06 -17.71
C PRO A 148 -4.74 -4.78 -16.46
N LEU A 149 -4.08 -5.85 -16.02
CA LEU A 149 -4.52 -6.61 -14.84
C LEU A 149 -4.46 -5.81 -13.52
N VAL A 150 -3.74 -4.68 -13.46
CA VAL A 150 -3.75 -3.78 -12.29
C VAL A 150 -5.18 -3.31 -11.99
N TYR A 151 -5.99 -3.06 -13.01
CA TYR A 151 -7.38 -2.61 -12.84
C TYR A 151 -8.27 -3.67 -12.19
N LEU A 152 -8.00 -4.96 -12.45
CA LEU A 152 -8.67 -6.08 -11.78
C LEU A 152 -8.19 -6.23 -10.33
N MET A 153 -6.90 -6.04 -10.07
CA MET A 153 -6.36 -6.05 -8.71
C MET A 153 -6.99 -4.92 -7.86
N GLU A 154 -7.08 -3.70 -8.41
CA GLU A 154 -7.67 -2.56 -7.69
C GLU A 154 -9.14 -2.72 -7.41
N ILE A 155 -9.94 -3.17 -8.38
CA ILE A 155 -11.37 -3.36 -8.12
C ILE A 155 -11.61 -4.53 -7.15
N ALA A 156 -10.74 -5.55 -7.15
CA ALA A 156 -10.81 -6.62 -6.17
C ALA A 156 -10.57 -6.09 -4.74
N ASP A 157 -9.58 -5.20 -4.59
CA ASP A 157 -9.29 -4.50 -3.34
C ASP A 157 -10.49 -3.65 -2.89
N ASP A 158 -11.04 -2.82 -3.80
CA ASP A 158 -12.22 -1.99 -3.55
C ASP A 158 -13.45 -2.80 -3.11
N ILE A 159 -13.71 -3.94 -3.76
CA ILE A 159 -14.83 -4.83 -3.41
C ILE A 159 -14.62 -5.44 -2.02
N CYS A 160 -13.39 -5.85 -1.69
CA CYS A 160 -13.07 -6.40 -0.38
C CYS A 160 -13.28 -5.35 0.71
N TYR A 161 -12.72 -4.14 0.57
CA TYR A 161 -12.95 -3.05 1.52
C TYR A 161 -14.43 -2.65 1.60
N ALA A 162 -15.15 -2.61 0.49
CA ALA A 162 -16.58 -2.25 0.49
C ALA A 162 -17.46 -3.26 1.23
N LEU A 163 -17.09 -4.54 1.26
CA LEU A 163 -17.90 -5.59 1.87
C LEU A 163 -17.42 -6.00 3.27
N ILE A 164 -16.11 -6.20 3.43
CA ILE A 164 -15.52 -6.78 4.64
C ILE A 164 -15.44 -5.73 5.75
N ASP A 165 -15.03 -4.49 5.46
CA ASP A 165 -14.98 -3.44 6.50
C ASP A 165 -16.36 -3.16 7.09
N LEU A 166 -17.42 -3.25 6.28
CA LEU A 166 -18.79 -3.08 6.77
C LEU A 166 -19.22 -4.22 7.69
N GLU A 167 -18.78 -5.44 7.40
CA GLU A 167 -19.02 -6.61 8.26
C GLU A 167 -18.27 -6.49 9.58
N ASP A 168 -16.99 -6.15 9.54
CA ASP A 168 -16.18 -5.88 10.73
C ASP A 168 -16.77 -4.72 11.54
N GLY A 169 -17.25 -3.67 10.88
CA GLY A 169 -17.94 -2.55 11.52
C GLY A 169 -19.20 -2.97 12.30
N ILE A 170 -19.93 -3.98 11.83
CA ILE A 170 -21.06 -4.58 12.57
C ILE A 170 -20.54 -5.42 13.74
N GLU A 171 -19.54 -6.28 13.52
CA GLU A 171 -18.98 -7.13 14.58
C GLU A 171 -18.36 -6.30 15.73
N MET A 172 -17.78 -5.14 15.42
CA MET A 172 -17.24 -4.18 16.39
C MET A 172 -18.32 -3.31 17.07
N GLY A 173 -19.59 -3.44 16.69
CA GLY A 173 -20.71 -2.66 17.21
C GLY A 173 -20.71 -1.18 16.79
N ILE A 174 -19.98 -0.83 15.72
CA ILE A 174 -19.86 0.54 15.19
C ILE A 174 -21.03 0.86 14.24
N LEU A 175 -21.42 -0.15 13.45
CA LEU A 175 -22.49 -0.12 12.45
C LEU A 175 -23.63 -1.06 12.84
N ARG A 176 -24.83 -0.80 12.31
CA ARG A 176 -25.99 -1.69 12.45
C ARG A 176 -26.33 -2.33 11.11
N TYR A 177 -26.88 -3.54 11.16
CA TYR A 177 -27.28 -4.29 9.97
C TYR A 177 -28.14 -3.49 8.96
N PRO A 178 -29.18 -2.73 9.37
CA PRO A 178 -30.00 -1.97 8.41
C PRO A 178 -29.22 -0.91 7.60
N GLU A 179 -28.13 -0.37 8.16
CA GLU A 179 -27.29 0.61 7.49
C GLU A 179 -26.50 -0.03 6.35
N VAL A 180 -25.98 -1.25 6.57
CA VAL A 180 -25.28 -2.03 5.55
C VAL A 180 -26.26 -2.63 4.54
N GLU A 181 -27.42 -3.09 4.99
CA GLU A 181 -28.46 -3.63 4.11
C GLU A 181 -28.93 -2.57 3.09
N ALA A 182 -29.10 -1.32 3.52
CA ALA A 182 -29.52 -0.22 2.64
C ALA A 182 -28.52 0.04 1.49
N ILE A 183 -27.23 -0.27 1.68
CA ILE A 183 -26.18 -0.10 0.66
C ILE A 183 -26.11 -1.31 -0.28
N LEU A 184 -26.18 -2.54 0.26
CA LEU A 184 -25.93 -3.74 -0.52
C LEU A 184 -27.18 -4.33 -1.18
N LYS A 185 -28.35 -4.19 -0.55
CA LYS A 185 -29.61 -4.74 -1.09
C LYS A 185 -29.98 -4.19 -2.47
N PRO A 186 -29.75 -2.90 -2.82
CA PRO A 186 -29.99 -2.39 -4.17
C PRO A 186 -29.28 -3.17 -5.28
N LEU A 187 -28.10 -3.74 -5.03
CA LEU A 187 -27.38 -4.59 -6.00
C LEU A 187 -28.18 -5.83 -6.45
N LEU A 188 -29.15 -6.23 -5.62
CA LEU A 188 -29.94 -7.44 -5.80
C LEU A 188 -31.39 -7.12 -6.18
N ALA A 189 -31.74 -5.87 -6.48
CA ALA A 189 -33.13 -5.44 -6.64
C ALA A 189 -33.92 -6.30 -7.64
N ASP A 190 -33.31 -6.63 -8.79
CA ASP A 190 -33.95 -7.40 -9.86
C ASP A 190 -34.20 -8.87 -9.49
N GLU A 191 -33.40 -9.42 -8.57
CA GLU A 191 -33.41 -10.83 -8.17
C GLU A 191 -33.86 -11.03 -6.71
N TRP A 192 -34.21 -9.96 -5.99
CA TRP A 192 -34.49 -10.02 -4.56
C TRP A 192 -35.61 -11.00 -4.21
N HIS A 193 -36.62 -11.09 -5.08
CA HIS A 193 -37.74 -12.04 -4.96
C HIS A 193 -37.30 -13.50 -4.91
N LEU A 194 -36.15 -13.85 -5.53
CA LEU A 194 -35.59 -15.20 -5.49
C LEU A 194 -34.99 -15.55 -4.13
N PHE A 195 -34.48 -14.55 -3.41
CA PHE A 195 -33.75 -14.74 -2.16
C PHE A 195 -34.56 -14.41 -0.91
N GLN A 196 -35.66 -13.66 -1.05
CA GLN A 196 -36.45 -13.16 0.08
C GLN A 196 -36.80 -14.25 1.10
N SER A 197 -37.25 -15.42 0.64
CA SER A 197 -37.63 -16.52 1.54
C SER A 197 -36.47 -17.08 2.36
N ASP A 198 -35.25 -17.09 1.83
CA ASP A 198 -34.06 -17.55 2.53
C ASP A 198 -33.59 -16.50 3.55
N PHE A 199 -33.67 -15.21 3.19
CA PHE A 199 -33.37 -14.10 4.11
C PHE A 199 -34.38 -14.01 5.26
N ASP A 200 -35.65 -14.31 5.04
CA ASP A 200 -36.69 -14.34 6.07
C ASP A 200 -36.53 -15.52 7.03
N ARG A 201 -35.93 -16.63 6.58
CA ARG A 201 -35.62 -17.81 7.39
C ARG A 201 -34.32 -17.71 8.19
N ALA A 202 -33.51 -16.69 7.93
CA ALA A 202 -32.26 -16.50 8.66
C ALA A 202 -32.55 -16.22 10.15
N ASP A 203 -31.89 -16.98 11.01
CA ASP A 203 -32.12 -17.02 12.46
C ASP A 203 -31.47 -15.84 13.21
N ASN A 204 -30.55 -15.11 12.57
CA ASN A 204 -29.88 -13.96 13.15
C ASN A 204 -29.33 -13.00 12.08
N GLU A 205 -29.01 -11.75 12.48
CA GLU A 205 -28.48 -10.72 11.58
C GLU A 205 -27.13 -11.08 10.98
N ARG A 206 -26.27 -11.82 11.71
CA ARG A 206 -24.96 -12.25 11.21
C ARG A 206 -25.10 -13.16 9.99
N ARG A 207 -26.03 -14.12 10.04
CA ARG A 207 -26.33 -14.99 8.91
C ARG A 207 -26.91 -14.22 7.73
N ARG A 208 -27.83 -13.27 7.98
CA ARG A 208 -28.36 -12.39 6.94
C ARG A 208 -27.26 -11.60 6.25
N LEU A 209 -26.34 -11.03 7.03
CA LEU A 209 -25.19 -10.28 6.53
C LEU A 209 -24.27 -11.16 5.68
N SER A 210 -23.89 -12.35 6.16
CA SER A 210 -23.04 -13.26 5.38
C SER A 210 -23.69 -13.69 4.05
N MET A 211 -25.02 -13.89 4.03
CA MET A 211 -25.77 -14.17 2.80
C MET A 211 -25.79 -12.96 1.85
N LEU A 212 -26.07 -11.76 2.37
CA LEU A 212 -26.08 -10.51 1.61
C LEU A 212 -24.72 -10.24 0.98
N ARG A 213 -23.65 -10.39 1.78
CA ARG A 213 -22.26 -10.26 1.34
C ARG A 213 -21.94 -11.23 0.20
N GLY A 214 -22.30 -12.50 0.32
CA GLY A 214 -22.06 -13.49 -0.73
C GLY A 214 -22.72 -13.11 -2.06
N LYS A 215 -23.98 -12.68 -2.00
CA LYS A 215 -24.73 -12.25 -3.19
C LYS A 215 -24.21 -10.94 -3.78
N ALA A 216 -23.87 -9.97 -2.93
CA ALA A 216 -23.26 -8.72 -3.35
C ALA A 216 -21.90 -8.96 -4.04
N MET A 217 -21.05 -9.81 -3.45
CA MET A 217 -19.76 -10.21 -4.04
C MET A 217 -19.93 -10.79 -5.44
N GLU A 218 -20.87 -11.73 -5.64
CA GLU A 218 -21.18 -12.31 -6.96
C GLU A 218 -21.53 -11.22 -7.99
N LYS A 219 -22.39 -10.26 -7.63
CA LYS A 219 -22.79 -9.16 -8.53
C LYS A 219 -21.65 -8.19 -8.82
N LEU A 220 -20.88 -7.82 -7.81
CA LEU A 220 -19.75 -6.88 -7.96
C LEU A 220 -18.65 -7.48 -8.84
N VAL A 221 -18.29 -8.75 -8.64
CA VAL A 221 -17.28 -9.45 -9.45
C VAL A 221 -17.75 -9.62 -10.90
N ALA A 222 -19.02 -9.94 -11.13
CA ALA A 222 -19.58 -10.04 -12.48
C ALA A 222 -19.51 -8.69 -13.21
N ALA A 223 -19.93 -7.61 -12.55
CA ALA A 223 -19.86 -6.26 -13.11
C ALA A 223 -18.42 -5.79 -13.40
N ALA A 224 -17.49 -6.07 -12.49
CA ALA A 224 -16.07 -5.78 -12.68
C ALA A 224 -15.48 -6.51 -13.90
N SER A 225 -15.83 -7.80 -14.05
CA SER A 225 -15.39 -8.62 -15.18
C SER A 225 -15.92 -8.10 -16.51
N GLU A 226 -17.20 -7.72 -16.55
CA GLU A 226 -17.82 -7.16 -17.76
C GLU A 226 -17.26 -5.77 -18.10
N ALA A 227 -17.09 -4.89 -17.11
CA ALA A 227 -16.44 -3.60 -17.31
C ALA A 227 -15.02 -3.75 -17.87
N PHE A 228 -14.26 -4.74 -17.39
CA PHE A 228 -12.91 -5.01 -17.90
C PHE A 228 -12.92 -5.42 -19.38
N LEU A 229 -13.83 -6.31 -19.77
CA LEU A 229 -13.94 -6.79 -21.16
C LEU A 229 -14.45 -5.70 -22.10
N VAL A 230 -15.44 -4.91 -21.69
CA VAL A 230 -15.98 -3.80 -22.50
C VAL A 230 -14.92 -2.75 -22.79
N ASN A 231 -14.01 -2.50 -21.84
CA ASN A 231 -12.95 -1.50 -21.95
C ASN A 231 -11.59 -2.08 -22.38
N GLU A 232 -11.54 -3.30 -22.92
CA GLU A 232 -10.29 -3.99 -23.28
C GLU A 232 -9.41 -3.15 -24.22
N ALA A 233 -10.01 -2.54 -25.25
CA ALA A 233 -9.28 -1.74 -26.22
C ALA A 233 -8.59 -0.52 -25.58
N ASP A 234 -9.29 0.19 -24.69
CA ASP A 234 -8.75 1.37 -24.00
C ASP A 234 -7.71 1.00 -22.94
N LEU A 235 -7.88 -0.15 -22.28
CA LEU A 235 -6.90 -0.71 -21.36
C LEU A 235 -5.59 -1.06 -22.08
N LEU A 236 -5.67 -1.73 -23.23
CA LEU A 236 -4.50 -2.09 -24.03
C LEU A 236 -3.83 -0.87 -24.68
N ALA A 237 -4.60 0.15 -25.05
CA ALA A 237 -4.08 1.41 -25.57
C ALA A 237 -3.52 2.35 -24.48
N GLY A 238 -3.79 2.07 -23.20
CA GLY A 238 -3.42 2.93 -22.08
C GLY A 238 -4.18 4.26 -22.05
N THR A 239 -5.39 4.28 -22.61
CA THR A 239 -6.26 5.47 -22.74
C THR A 239 -7.41 5.48 -21.75
N LEU A 240 -7.65 4.39 -21.02
CA LEU A 240 -8.70 4.33 -20.00
C LEU A 240 -8.47 5.40 -18.91
N VAL A 241 -9.47 6.26 -18.71
CA VAL A 241 -9.48 7.30 -17.69
C VAL A 241 -10.20 6.78 -16.45
N GLY A 242 -9.63 7.02 -15.27
CA GLY A 242 -10.23 6.64 -13.99
C GLY A 242 -9.89 5.22 -13.55
N GLU A 243 -10.69 4.69 -12.64
CA GLU A 243 -10.61 3.35 -12.07
C GLU A 243 -11.62 2.43 -12.75
N LEU A 244 -11.47 1.11 -12.64
CA LEU A 244 -12.40 0.18 -13.28
C LEU A 244 -13.83 0.28 -12.70
N SER A 245 -13.94 0.66 -11.42
CA SER A 245 -15.21 0.91 -10.74
C SER A 245 -16.01 2.02 -11.44
N ASP A 246 -15.37 3.07 -11.95
CA ASP A 246 -16.02 4.18 -12.67
C ASP A 246 -16.78 3.72 -13.93
N HIS A 247 -16.36 2.59 -14.50
CA HIS A 247 -16.94 2.00 -15.71
C HIS A 247 -17.94 0.88 -15.42
N CYS A 248 -18.19 0.56 -14.15
CA CYS A 248 -19.23 -0.39 -13.74
C CYS A 248 -20.64 0.25 -13.80
N PRO A 249 -21.73 -0.55 -13.81
CA PRO A 249 -23.09 -0.04 -13.71
C PRO A 249 -23.31 0.89 -12.51
N GLU A 250 -24.24 1.84 -12.62
CA GLU A 250 -24.49 2.86 -11.61
C GLU A 250 -24.73 2.27 -10.21
N VAL A 251 -25.57 1.23 -10.09
CA VAL A 251 -25.85 0.55 -8.83
C VAL A 251 -24.60 -0.04 -8.16
N VAL A 252 -23.62 -0.48 -8.95
CA VAL A 252 -22.34 -1.02 -8.46
C VAL A 252 -21.46 0.10 -7.94
N ARG A 253 -21.37 1.21 -8.70
CA ARG A 253 -20.62 2.40 -8.28
C ARG A 253 -21.17 2.98 -6.98
N GLU A 254 -22.49 3.10 -6.89
CA GLU A 254 -23.17 3.60 -5.70
C GLU A 254 -22.95 2.71 -4.49
N ALA A 255 -22.99 1.38 -4.67
CA ALA A 255 -22.71 0.45 -3.58
C ALA A 255 -21.27 0.57 -3.06
N ILE A 256 -20.27 0.57 -3.95
CA ILE A 256 -18.85 0.71 -3.57
C ILE A 256 -18.60 2.07 -2.91
N ASN A 257 -19.09 3.17 -3.50
CA ASN A 257 -18.90 4.52 -2.96
C ASN A 257 -19.65 4.73 -1.65
N GLY A 258 -20.86 4.18 -1.53
CA GLY A 258 -21.67 4.21 -0.31
C GLY A 258 -20.99 3.45 0.82
N ALA A 259 -20.45 2.26 0.54
CA ALA A 259 -19.70 1.48 1.51
C ALA A 259 -18.43 2.20 1.97
N LYS A 260 -17.60 2.69 1.04
CA LYS A 260 -16.40 3.49 1.34
C LYS A 260 -16.73 4.72 2.19
N SER A 261 -17.82 5.41 1.88
CA SER A 261 -18.27 6.60 2.62
C SER A 261 -18.69 6.24 4.04
N LEU A 262 -19.49 5.18 4.21
CA LEU A 262 -19.94 4.72 5.52
C LEU A 262 -18.76 4.27 6.40
N ALA A 263 -17.83 3.48 5.85
CA ALA A 263 -16.62 3.06 6.55
C ALA A 263 -15.78 4.27 7.00
N ARG A 264 -15.57 5.25 6.11
CA ARG A 264 -14.81 6.47 6.42
C ARG A 264 -15.46 7.32 7.50
N GLU A 265 -16.78 7.43 7.51
CA GLU A 265 -17.49 8.27 8.47
C GLU A 265 -17.63 7.64 9.85
N ARG A 266 -17.75 6.31 9.92
CA ARG A 266 -18.12 5.61 11.14
C ARG A 266 -16.99 4.77 11.72
N ILE A 267 -16.24 4.07 10.87
CA ILE A 267 -15.18 3.14 11.31
C ILE A 267 -13.88 3.92 11.47
N PHE A 268 -13.46 4.68 10.46
CA PHE A 268 -12.16 5.37 10.50
C PHE A 268 -12.12 6.57 11.44
N LYS A 269 -13.28 7.11 11.82
CA LYS A 269 -13.40 8.20 12.81
C LYS A 269 -13.71 7.68 14.23
N ASP A 270 -13.66 6.36 14.47
CA ASP A 270 -13.86 5.82 15.81
C ASP A 270 -12.76 6.33 16.76
N PRO A 271 -13.11 6.87 17.95
CA PRO A 271 -12.12 7.43 18.88
C PRO A 271 -11.00 6.45 19.29
N ARG A 272 -11.27 5.13 19.31
CA ARG A 272 -10.26 4.11 19.61
C ARG A 272 -9.16 4.10 18.55
N LYS A 273 -9.51 4.34 17.29
CA LYS A 273 -8.57 4.41 16.18
C LYS A 273 -7.71 5.67 16.27
N THR A 274 -8.30 6.83 16.56
CA THR A 274 -7.55 8.10 16.68
C THR A 274 -6.44 8.05 17.74
N ALA A 275 -6.67 7.40 18.89
CA ALA A 275 -5.64 7.26 19.91
C ALA A 275 -4.44 6.42 19.43
N ILE A 276 -4.71 5.34 18.70
CA ILE A 276 -3.69 4.49 18.06
C ILE A 276 -2.92 5.29 17.01
N GLU A 277 -3.63 6.08 16.20
CA GLU A 277 -3.01 6.91 15.16
C GLU A 277 -2.03 7.92 15.75
N VAL A 278 -2.39 8.63 16.83
CA VAL A 278 -1.47 9.55 17.52
C VAL A 278 -0.25 8.82 18.10
N GLY A 279 -0.46 7.63 18.66
CA GLY A 279 0.63 6.79 19.17
C GLY A 279 1.60 6.32 18.08
N ALA A 280 1.09 6.04 16.87
CA ALA A 280 1.88 5.62 15.73
C ALA A 280 2.95 6.66 15.34
N TYR A 281 2.57 7.95 15.31
CA TYR A 281 3.50 9.05 15.00
C TYR A 281 4.67 9.10 15.97
N SER A 282 4.40 8.98 17.28
CA SER A 282 5.44 9.01 18.31
C SER A 282 6.35 7.79 18.22
N THR A 283 5.77 6.61 17.98
CA THR A 283 6.50 5.34 17.84
C THR A 283 7.46 5.40 16.67
N LEU A 284 6.97 5.74 15.47
CA LEU A 284 7.79 5.81 14.26
C LEU A 284 8.82 6.93 14.34
N ALA A 285 8.48 8.10 14.90
CA ALA A 285 9.45 9.17 15.08
C ALA A 285 10.65 8.74 15.94
N ASN A 286 10.41 8.03 17.05
CA ASN A 286 11.48 7.53 17.92
C ASN A 286 12.40 6.54 17.20
N LEU A 287 11.81 5.62 16.42
CA LEU A 287 12.57 4.63 15.63
C LEU A 287 13.39 5.32 14.54
N LEU A 288 12.75 6.14 13.71
CA LEU A 288 13.38 6.87 12.61
C LEU A 288 14.54 7.73 13.11
N THR A 289 14.33 8.52 14.17
CA THR A 289 15.37 9.35 14.77
C THR A 289 16.56 8.51 15.23
N ALA A 290 16.34 7.40 15.94
CA ALA A 290 17.43 6.56 16.43
C ALA A 290 18.24 5.94 15.29
N PHE A 291 17.57 5.28 14.34
CA PHE A 291 18.26 4.53 13.28
C PHE A 291 18.87 5.44 12.20
N LEU A 292 18.18 6.50 11.76
CA LEU A 292 18.69 7.38 10.71
C LEU A 292 19.83 8.27 11.20
N GLN A 293 19.81 8.74 12.45
CA GLN A 293 20.96 9.45 13.04
C GLN A 293 22.18 8.54 13.15
N ALA A 294 21.99 7.29 13.57
CA ALA A 294 23.07 6.32 13.67
C ALA A 294 23.67 6.01 12.29
N ALA A 295 22.82 5.79 11.28
CA ALA A 295 23.24 5.56 9.90
C ALA A 295 23.99 6.77 9.33
N LYS A 296 23.46 8.00 9.48
CA LYS A 296 24.14 9.21 8.99
C LYS A 296 25.50 9.40 9.61
N GLN A 297 25.62 9.25 10.93
CA GLN A 297 26.92 9.36 11.60
C GLN A 297 27.94 8.36 11.04
N LEU A 298 27.52 7.11 10.81
CA LEU A 298 28.38 6.08 10.25
C LEU A 298 28.89 6.46 8.86
N ILE A 299 28.00 6.95 7.98
CA ILE A 299 28.36 7.35 6.62
C ILE A 299 29.24 8.62 6.61
N ASP A 300 28.89 9.63 7.39
CA ASP A 300 29.60 10.92 7.39
C ASP A 300 31.02 10.81 8.00
N THR A 301 31.21 9.94 9.00
CA THR A 301 32.46 9.89 9.78
C THR A 301 33.26 8.60 9.62
N GLY A 302 32.69 7.59 8.95
CA GLY A 302 33.24 6.23 8.88
C GLY A 302 33.24 5.48 10.22
N ASN A 303 32.69 6.08 11.29
CA ASN A 303 32.72 5.54 12.64
C ASN A 303 31.36 5.68 13.32
N SER A 304 31.11 4.90 14.36
CA SER A 304 29.91 5.02 15.20
C SER A 304 30.29 5.23 16.65
N THR A 305 29.54 6.09 17.34
CA THR A 305 29.59 6.14 18.81
C THR A 305 29.12 4.81 19.39
N PHE A 306 29.47 4.51 20.64
CA PHE A 306 29.02 3.29 21.32
C PHE A 306 27.49 3.14 21.32
N ARG A 307 26.74 4.23 21.54
CA ARG A 307 25.27 4.20 21.48
C ARG A 307 24.79 3.85 20.06
N ASN A 308 25.31 4.54 19.05
CA ASN A 308 24.85 4.35 17.67
C ASN A 308 25.26 2.98 17.12
N SER A 309 26.42 2.43 17.52
CA SER A 309 26.80 1.07 17.15
C SER A 309 25.80 0.05 17.70
N ARG A 310 25.35 0.20 18.96
CA ARG A 310 24.29 -0.66 19.53
C ARG A 310 22.96 -0.53 18.80
N VAL A 311 22.58 0.67 18.38
CA VAL A 311 21.36 0.88 17.57
C VAL A 311 21.49 0.13 16.25
N LEU A 312 22.59 0.30 15.50
CA LEU A 312 22.79 -0.39 14.23
C LEU A 312 22.90 -1.91 14.38
N GLU A 313 23.50 -2.41 15.47
CA GLU A 313 23.56 -3.84 15.79
C GLU A 313 22.17 -4.49 15.90
N MET A 314 21.14 -3.75 16.32
CA MET A 314 19.75 -4.25 16.37
C MET A 314 19.19 -4.60 14.98
N MET A 315 19.72 -4.00 13.91
CA MET A 315 19.36 -4.33 12.54
C MET A 315 20.03 -5.64 12.07
N GLY A 316 20.96 -6.21 12.85
CA GLY A 316 21.66 -7.45 12.53
C GLY A 316 22.37 -7.40 11.17
N ALA A 317 22.13 -8.42 10.34
CA ALA A 317 22.68 -8.51 8.98
C ALA A 317 22.17 -7.40 8.03
N SER A 318 21.16 -6.64 8.45
CA SER A 318 20.63 -5.51 7.70
C SER A 318 21.30 -4.18 8.07
N ALA A 319 22.24 -4.14 9.02
CA ALA A 319 22.93 -2.91 9.39
C ALA A 319 23.67 -2.25 8.19
N PRO A 320 23.58 -0.92 8.03
CA PRO A 320 24.37 -0.17 7.05
C PRO A 320 25.88 -0.33 7.27
N GLN A 321 26.64 -0.23 6.18
CA GLN A 321 28.11 -0.26 6.20
C GLN A 321 28.67 1.14 5.88
N ALA A 322 29.87 1.43 6.39
CA ALA A 322 30.48 2.76 6.30
C ALA A 322 30.83 3.21 4.87
N ASP A 323 31.00 2.26 3.95
CA ASP A 323 31.34 2.49 2.54
C ASP A 323 30.12 2.68 1.63
N TRP A 324 28.90 2.58 2.17
CA TRP A 324 27.67 2.79 1.40
C TRP A 324 27.39 4.28 1.17
N THR A 325 26.56 4.56 0.17
CA THR A 325 25.99 5.92 0.04
C THR A 325 24.97 6.18 1.15
N LEU A 326 24.74 7.46 1.46
CA LEU A 326 23.74 7.84 2.46
C LEU A 326 22.34 7.34 2.07
N TYR A 327 21.98 7.42 0.80
CA TYR A 327 20.70 6.94 0.29
C TYR A 327 20.56 5.42 0.47
N GLN A 328 21.59 4.63 0.16
CA GLN A 328 21.57 3.18 0.39
C GLN A 328 21.39 2.83 1.87
N ALA A 329 22.09 3.54 2.76
CA ALA A 329 21.97 3.36 4.20
C ALA A 329 20.56 3.70 4.71
N TYR A 330 19.96 4.78 4.22
CA TYR A 330 18.62 5.19 4.62
C TYR A 330 17.53 4.28 4.08
N MET A 331 17.61 3.88 2.80
CA MET A 331 16.71 2.88 2.25
C MET A 331 16.76 1.58 3.07
N ARG A 332 17.96 1.18 3.53
CA ARG A 332 18.08 0.02 4.41
C ARG A 332 17.46 0.21 5.79
N VAL A 333 17.56 1.41 6.37
CA VAL A 333 16.87 1.74 7.62
C VAL A 333 15.35 1.71 7.42
N LEU A 334 14.85 2.23 6.30
CA LEU A 334 13.43 2.17 5.97
C LEU A 334 12.95 0.74 5.72
N ASP A 335 13.73 -0.09 5.03
CA ASP A 335 13.45 -1.52 4.89
C ASP A 335 13.25 -2.19 6.27
N TYR A 336 14.08 -1.82 7.25
CA TYR A 336 14.00 -2.36 8.60
C TYR A 336 12.82 -1.81 9.41
N VAL A 337 12.56 -0.51 9.37
CA VAL A 337 11.48 0.14 10.14
C VAL A 337 10.11 -0.16 9.54
N ALA A 338 9.95 -0.06 8.22
CA ALA A 338 8.71 -0.38 7.53
C ALA A 338 8.41 -1.88 7.54
N GLY A 339 9.43 -2.75 7.62
CA GLY A 339 9.25 -4.19 7.75
C GLY A 339 8.84 -4.67 9.15
N MET A 340 8.69 -3.78 10.13
CA MET A 340 8.23 -4.15 11.47
C MET A 340 6.72 -4.42 11.50
N THR A 341 6.28 -5.32 12.37
CA THR A 341 4.87 -5.39 12.78
C THR A 341 4.55 -4.29 13.81
N ASP A 342 3.29 -3.87 13.94
CA ASP A 342 2.84 -2.87 14.92
C ASP A 342 3.35 -3.12 16.35
N ASN A 343 3.22 -4.37 16.84
CA ASN A 343 3.67 -4.74 18.18
C ASN A 343 5.19 -4.62 18.34
N TYR A 344 5.94 -5.12 17.35
CA TYR A 344 7.40 -5.05 17.37
C TYR A 344 7.92 -3.60 17.30
N ALA A 345 7.26 -2.75 16.50
CA ALA A 345 7.58 -1.32 16.43
C ALA A 345 7.32 -0.63 17.78
N ALA A 346 6.16 -0.88 18.39
CA ALA A 346 5.80 -0.34 19.71
C ALA A 346 6.80 -0.76 20.79
N ASP A 347 7.08 -2.07 20.88
CA ASP A 347 8.00 -2.64 21.86
C ASP A 347 9.41 -2.06 21.71
N THR A 348 9.90 -1.94 20.48
CA THR A 348 11.25 -1.40 20.19
C THR A 348 11.33 0.09 20.54
N ALA A 349 10.31 0.89 20.18
CA ALA A 349 10.28 2.31 20.51
C ALA A 349 10.19 2.56 22.04
N GLN A 350 9.47 1.69 22.75
CA GLN A 350 9.38 1.74 24.21
C GLN A 350 10.73 1.47 24.87
N GLN A 351 11.50 0.49 24.37
CA GLN A 351 12.86 0.21 24.84
C GLN A 351 13.82 1.40 24.64
N PHE A 352 13.70 2.12 23.52
CA PHE A 352 14.47 3.34 23.27
C PHE A 352 14.12 4.50 24.20
N SER A 353 12.89 4.53 24.70
CA SER A 353 12.42 5.56 25.64
C SER A 353 12.86 5.29 27.09
N GLY A 354 13.62 4.21 27.33
CA GLY A 354 14.11 3.85 28.67
C GLY A 354 13.06 3.27 29.60
N TYR A 355 11.86 2.93 29.08
CA TYR A 355 10.83 2.28 29.86
C TYR A 355 11.09 0.77 29.90
N SER A 356 11.32 0.23 31.11
CA SER A 356 11.31 -1.20 31.39
C SER A 356 10.05 -1.52 32.19
N PRO A 357 9.21 -2.48 31.78
CA PRO A 357 8.20 -3.04 32.67
C PRO A 357 8.87 -3.58 33.94
N LEU A 358 8.18 -3.50 35.07
CA LEU A 358 8.60 -4.13 36.33
C LEU A 358 8.77 -5.64 36.11
N GLY A 359 10.00 -6.15 36.10
CA GLY A 359 10.26 -7.58 35.93
C GLY A 359 11.62 -7.98 35.33
N ARG A 360 12.60 -7.08 35.23
CA ARG A 360 14.01 -7.46 35.02
C ARG A 360 14.81 -7.22 36.30
#